data_AF-A0A6L4AGA6-F1
#
_entry.id   AF-A0A6L4AGA6-F1
#
_cell.length_a   1.000
_cell.length_b   1.000
_cell.length_c   1.000
_cell.angle_alpha   90.00
_cell.angle_beta   90.00
_cell.angle_gamma   90.00
#
_symmetry.space_group_name_H-M   'P 1'
#
loop_
_entity.id
_entity.type
_entity.pdbx_description
1 polymer ?
#
loop_
_entity_poly.entity_id
_entity_poly.type
_entity_poly.pdbx_seq_one_letter_code
_entity_poly.pdbx_strand_id
1 'polypeptide(L)' 'MKIANNVTELIGNTPLVKLNKVTAGLPAQIVAKLEFFNP' A
#
# COMPACT_ATOMS: atom_id res chain seq x y z
N MET A 1 -5.57 -16.48 -12.10
CA MET A 1 -5.50 -15.02 -12.34
C MET A 1 -6.90 -14.57 -12.74
N LYS A 2 -7.43 -13.49 -12.14
CA LYS A 2 -8.75 -12.93 -12.52
C LYS A 2 -8.52 -11.76 -13.47
N ILE A 3 -9.30 -11.67 -14.54
CA ILE A 3 -9.30 -10.53 -15.48
C ILE A 3 -10.45 -9.61 -15.05
N ALA A 4 -10.15 -8.34 -14.82
CA ALA A 4 -11.15 -7.33 -14.44
C ALA A 4 -11.94 -6.84 -15.66
N ASN A 5 -13.21 -6.51 -15.49
CA ASN A 5 -14.05 -6.02 -16.60
C ASN A 5 -13.85 -4.53 -16.88
N ASN A 6 -13.43 -3.74 -15.89
CA ASN A 6 -13.16 -2.32 -16.03
C ASN A 6 -12.18 -1.83 -14.94
N VAL A 7 -11.70 -0.58 -15.10
CA VAL A 7 -10.67 0.01 -14.21
C VAL A 7 -11.14 0.19 -12.77
N THR A 8 -12.44 0.40 -12.53
CA THR A 8 -12.96 0.64 -11.17
C THR A 8 -12.87 -0.60 -10.28
N GLU A 9 -12.87 -1.80 -10.87
CA GLU A 9 -12.67 -3.07 -10.16
C GLU A 9 -11.23 -3.24 -9.62
N LEU A 10 -10.30 -2.39 -10.08
CA LEU A 10 -8.90 -2.41 -9.67
C LEU A 10 -8.59 -1.41 -8.53
N ILE A 11 -9.58 -0.61 -8.10
CA ILE A 11 -9.43 0.32 -6.98
C ILE A 11 -9.30 -0.46 -5.67
N GLY A 12 -8.42 -0.01 -4.79
CA GLY A 12 -8.18 -0.56 -3.46
C GLY A 12 -7.12 -1.66 -3.45
N ASN A 13 -7.16 -2.51 -2.43
CA ASN A 13 -6.16 -3.57 -2.19
C ASN A 13 -4.70 -3.09 -2.22
N THR A 14 -4.48 -1.80 -1.95
CA THR A 14 -3.16 -1.18 -1.91
C THR A 14 -2.35 -1.74 -0.73
N PRO A 15 -1.04 -1.96 -0.90
CA PRO A 15 -0.23 -2.61 0.11
C PRO A 15 0.05 -1.69 1.31
N LEU A 16 0.28 -2.31 2.45
CA LEU A 16 0.98 -1.69 3.57
C LEU A 16 2.46 -2.01 3.47
N VAL A 17 3.32 -0.99 3.57
CA VAL A 17 4.78 -1.14 3.54
C VAL A 17 5.38 -0.57 4.81
N LYS A 18 6.20 -1.38 5.49
CA LYS A 18 6.94 -0.94 6.68
C LYS A 18 8.01 0.09 6.31
N LEU A 19 8.03 1.21 7.02
CA LEU A 19 9.12 2.18 6.92
C LEU A 19 10.28 1.72 7.81
N ASN A 20 11.48 1.60 7.23
CA ASN A 20 12.65 1.08 7.93
C ASN A 20 13.65 2.19 8.28
N LYS A 21 14.22 2.86 7.26
CA LYS A 21 15.32 3.81 7.45
C LYS A 21 14.89 5.12 8.12
N VAL A 22 13.77 5.70 7.67
CA VAL A 22 13.30 7.02 8.11
C VAL A 22 12.67 7.03 9.51
N THR A 23 12.30 5.84 10.01
CA THR A 23 11.66 5.64 11.31
C THR A 23 12.55 4.82 12.25
N ALA A 24 13.84 4.70 11.94
CA ALA A 24 14.80 3.97 12.75
C ALA A 24 14.93 4.59 14.15
N GLY A 25 14.93 3.74 15.19
CA GLY A 25 15.03 4.17 16.59
C GLY A 25 13.72 4.60 17.24
N LEU A 26 12.60 4.65 16.49
CA LEU A 26 11.29 4.89 17.09
C LEU A 26 10.75 3.62 17.77
N PRO A 27 10.06 3.75 18.92
CA PRO A 27 9.49 2.61 19.63
C PRO A 27 8.24 2.03 18.94
N ALA A 28 7.67 2.74 17.97
CA ALA A 28 6.45 2.37 17.28
C ALA A 28 6.72 1.74 15.91
N GLN A 29 5.86 0.81 15.50
CA GLN A 29 5.84 0.28 14.13
C GLN A 29 5.12 1.26 13.22
N ILE A 30 5.84 1.82 12.25
CA ILE A 30 5.28 2.73 11.25
C ILE A 30 5.15 2.02 9.91
N VAL A 31 3.95 2.09 9.32
CA VAL A 31 3.62 1.54 8.00
C VAL A 31 2.97 2.61 7.13
N ALA A 32 3.27 2.58 5.83
CA ALA A 32 2.66 3.44 4.83
C ALA A 32 1.63 2.63 4.01
N LYS A 33 0.43 3.18 3.84
CA LYS A 33 -0.60 2.67 2.92
C LYS A 33 -0.38 3.31 1.56
N LEU A 34 0.01 2.52 0.56
CA LEU A 34 0.46 3.04 -0.74
C LEU A 34 -0.72 3.33 -1.68
N GLU A 35 -1.56 4.32 -1.35
CA GLU A 35 -2.75 4.68 -2.15
C GLU A 35 -2.44 5.17 -3.57
N PHE A 36 -1.19 5.55 -3.85
CA PHE A 36 -0.75 5.92 -5.19
C PHE A 36 -0.67 4.73 -6.17
N PHE A 37 -0.89 3.49 -5.70
CA PHE A 37 -1.06 2.32 -6.55
C PHE A 37 -2.50 2.09 -7.01
N ASN A 38 -3.45 2.94 -6.62
CA ASN A 38 -4.75 2.92 -7.28
C ASN A 38 -4.59 3.32 -8.76
N PRO A 39 -5.35 2.68 -9.67
CA PRO A 39 -5.48 3.09 -11.06
C PRO A 39 -6.46 4.28 -11.25
#